data_AF-A0A483AK39-F1
#
_entry.id   AF-A0A483AK39-F1
#
_cell.length_a   1.000
_cell.length_b   1.000
_cell.length_c   1.000
_cell.angle_alpha   90.00
_cell.angle_beta   90.00
_cell.angle_gamma   90.00
#
_symmetry.space_group_name_H-M   'P 1'
#
loop_
_entity.id
_entity.type
_entity.pdbx_description
1 polymer ?
#
loop_
_entity_poly.entity_id
_entity_poly.type
_entity_poly.pdbx_seq_one_letter_code
_entity_poly.pdbx_strand_id
1 'polypeptide(L)'
;MKLYAPWEKAFKKVSTPFEHFLHAQTTTGIVLMFMTVLALILANSPLAEAYAYFFHTEIALNVGDWTLSHTIHHWINDGLMAIFFFLIGLEIKREILAGELSNIKVAILPILAAIGGMVFPALIFFSINAGTDGANGWGVPMATDIAFAISALVLLGKRVPIALVTFLVALAIVDDLGAVLVIAVFYTDQIHLLPLAIAGMSFLVLVALNRFGIHAVFPYFAVSIFMWFFMLESGVHATIAGVIGALAIPSKPKQAPLSFVKHIKRLLNEYEKYPLCVDHGMHEKQKAILANITDRISDTGTPAGRLERGLHLPIALIIIPLFALANAGIAIDFDLIVDTIVQPISIGIIVGLVAGKVLGIFGVVWVAVKLKIAVLPQGSSMSQIFGVSFLGGIGFTMSIFVAELAFLGNPDSIFQAKIGILTASLFAGLFGYFWLRYVAKNSNS
;
A
#
# COMPACT_ATOMS: atom_id res chain seq x y z
N MET A 1 27.56 27.20 -20.10
CA MET A 1 28.79 26.37 -20.01
C MET A 1 28.51 25.24 -19.03
N LYS A 2 28.58 23.96 -19.44
CA LYS A 2 28.39 22.83 -18.52
C LYS A 2 29.70 22.60 -17.78
N LEU A 3 29.75 22.92 -16.49
CA LEU A 3 30.82 22.48 -15.59
C LEU A 3 30.73 20.95 -15.50
N TYR A 4 31.57 20.24 -16.25
CA TYR A 4 31.68 18.80 -16.12
C TYR A 4 32.82 18.49 -15.15
N ALA A 5 32.50 17.93 -13.99
CA ALA A 5 33.49 17.16 -13.25
C ALA A 5 33.72 15.84 -14.03
N PRO A 6 34.98 15.46 -14.34
CA PRO A 6 35.29 14.36 -15.26
C PRO A 6 34.69 13.00 -14.84
N TRP A 7 34.49 12.77 -13.54
CA TRP A 7 33.90 11.55 -12.98
C TRP A 7 32.36 11.55 -12.95
N GLU A 8 31.72 12.71 -13.16
CA GLU A 8 30.27 12.88 -13.03
C GLU A 8 29.48 12.21 -14.18
N LYS A 9 30.14 11.94 -15.32
CA LYS A 9 29.54 11.19 -16.44
C LYS A 9 29.20 9.75 -16.07
N ALA A 10 29.90 9.15 -15.09
CA ALA A 10 29.56 7.83 -14.57
C ALA A 10 28.27 7.84 -13.71
N PHE A 11 27.92 9.01 -13.16
CA PHE A 11 26.76 9.20 -12.28
C PHE A 11 25.56 9.88 -12.97
N LYS A 12 25.75 10.49 -14.14
CA LYS A 12 24.69 11.13 -14.94
C LYS A 12 23.99 10.14 -15.88
N LYS A 13 23.49 9.03 -15.36
CA LYS A 13 22.36 8.37 -16.03
C LYS A 13 21.13 9.16 -15.63
N VAL A 14 20.63 9.99 -16.54
CA VAL A 14 19.32 10.65 -16.36
C VAL A 14 18.29 9.53 -16.39
N SER A 15 18.01 8.93 -15.24
CA SER A 15 16.97 7.94 -15.11
C SER A 15 15.65 8.63 -15.38
N THR A 16 14.82 8.00 -16.21
CA THR A 16 13.45 8.49 -16.40
C THR A 16 12.70 8.37 -15.06
N PRO A 17 11.66 9.18 -14.81
CA PRO A 17 10.83 9.05 -13.61
C PRO A 17 10.33 7.60 -13.41
N PHE A 18 10.08 6.90 -14.51
CA PHE A 18 9.73 5.48 -14.51
C PHE A 18 10.90 4.59 -14.08
N GLU A 19 12.11 4.77 -14.61
CA GLU A 19 13.29 4.01 -14.14
C GLU A 19 13.57 4.24 -12.65
N HIS A 20 13.39 5.47 -12.14
CA HIS A 20 13.50 5.75 -10.71
C HIS A 20 12.42 5.04 -9.89
N PHE A 21 11.18 5.00 -10.38
CA PHE A 21 10.10 4.23 -9.76
C PHE A 21 10.41 2.73 -9.73
N LEU A 22 10.88 2.16 -10.85
CA LEU A 22 11.24 0.75 -10.92
C LEU A 22 12.33 0.42 -9.90
N HIS A 23 13.43 1.18 -9.88
CA HIS A 23 14.51 0.95 -8.91
C HIS A 23 14.05 1.09 -7.46
N ALA A 24 13.20 2.07 -7.16
CA ALA A 24 12.63 2.24 -5.83
C ALA A 24 11.77 1.03 -5.44
N GLN A 25 10.88 0.58 -6.33
CA GLN A 25 10.01 -0.57 -6.07
C GLN A 25 10.79 -1.88 -5.91
N THR A 26 11.79 -2.14 -6.76
CA THR A 26 12.63 -3.34 -6.59
C THR A 26 13.39 -3.31 -5.27
N THR A 27 13.88 -2.14 -4.85
CA THR A 27 14.55 -1.97 -3.56
C THR A 27 13.60 -2.27 -2.41
N THR A 28 12.38 -1.74 -2.45
CA THR A 28 11.31 -2.04 -1.48
C THR A 28 11.06 -3.54 -1.38
N GLY A 29 10.85 -4.24 -2.51
CA GLY A 29 10.59 -5.68 -2.51
C GLY A 29 11.75 -6.50 -1.93
N ILE A 30 13.00 -6.11 -2.21
CA ILE A 30 14.19 -6.77 -1.66
C ILE A 30 14.28 -6.55 -0.14
N VAL A 31 14.08 -5.31 0.33
CA VAL A 31 14.12 -4.99 1.77
C VAL A 31 13.01 -5.75 2.50
N LEU A 32 11.81 -5.79 1.93
CA LEU A 32 10.69 -6.52 2.50
C LEU A 32 10.99 -8.03 2.57
N MET A 33 11.48 -8.62 1.48
CA MET A 33 11.89 -10.03 1.47
C MET A 33 12.98 -10.32 2.50
N PHE A 34 13.98 -9.44 2.62
CA PHE A 34 15.03 -9.57 3.62
C PHE A 34 14.47 -9.55 5.05
N MET A 35 13.55 -8.62 5.36
CA MET A 35 12.93 -8.55 6.69
C MET A 35 12.05 -9.76 6.98
N THR A 36 11.33 -10.29 5.98
CA THR A 36 10.56 -11.54 6.13
C THR A 36 11.47 -12.72 6.43
N VAL A 37 12.56 -12.89 5.68
CA VAL A 37 13.55 -13.97 5.93
C VAL A 37 14.18 -13.80 7.30
N LEU A 38 14.52 -12.56 7.69
CA LEU A 38 15.04 -12.26 9.01
C LEU A 38 14.04 -12.64 10.12
N ALA A 39 12.75 -12.31 9.96
CA ALA A 39 11.71 -12.68 10.91
C ALA A 39 11.61 -14.20 11.09
N LEU A 40 11.63 -14.94 9.97
CA LEU A 40 11.61 -16.40 10.00
C LEU A 40 12.88 -16.97 10.66
N ILE A 41 14.05 -16.43 10.38
CA ILE A 41 15.30 -16.87 11.03
C ILE A 41 15.23 -16.61 12.55
N LEU A 42 14.82 -15.41 12.97
CA LEU A 42 14.73 -15.05 14.40
C LEU A 42 13.75 -15.95 15.13
N ALA A 43 12.55 -16.16 14.58
CA ALA A 43 11.51 -17.01 15.14
C ALA A 43 11.89 -18.51 15.25
N ASN A 44 12.90 -18.96 14.49
CA ASN A 44 13.36 -20.35 14.46
C ASN A 44 14.80 -20.54 14.97
N SER A 45 15.33 -19.53 15.65
CA SER A 45 16.69 -19.54 16.20
C SER A 45 16.66 -19.66 17.73
N PRO A 46 17.81 -19.84 18.39
CA PRO A 46 17.90 -19.74 19.86
C PRO A 46 17.44 -18.38 20.42
N LEU A 47 17.25 -17.36 19.57
CA LEU A 47 16.71 -16.05 19.94
C LEU A 47 15.18 -15.98 19.87
N ALA A 48 14.47 -17.08 19.56
CA ALA A 48 13.02 -17.09 19.37
C ALA A 48 12.27 -16.57 20.60
N GLU A 49 12.67 -16.97 21.81
CA GLU A 49 12.07 -16.47 23.06
C GLU A 49 12.28 -14.96 23.23
N ALA A 50 13.49 -14.46 22.97
CA ALA A 50 13.79 -13.03 23.07
C ALA A 50 13.03 -12.20 22.01
N TYR A 51 12.90 -12.74 20.80
CA TYR A 51 12.12 -12.17 19.71
C TYR A 51 10.62 -12.10 20.08
N ALA A 52 10.05 -13.20 20.57
CA ALA A 52 8.66 -13.23 21.02
C ALA A 52 8.43 -12.28 22.20
N TYR A 53 9.31 -12.28 23.20
CA TYR A 53 9.25 -11.40 24.35
C TYR A 53 9.25 -9.92 23.95
N PHE A 54 10.11 -9.54 23.00
CA PHE A 54 10.18 -8.17 22.51
C PHE A 54 8.83 -7.70 21.95
N PHE A 55 8.22 -8.47 21.04
CA PHE A 55 6.94 -8.07 20.44
C PHE A 55 5.74 -8.15 21.39
N HIS A 56 5.78 -9.04 22.39
CA HIS A 56 4.75 -9.17 23.43
C HIS A 56 4.97 -8.25 24.63
N THR A 57 6.05 -7.45 24.65
CA THR A 57 6.27 -6.47 25.71
C THR A 57 5.14 -5.44 25.71
N GLU A 58 4.49 -5.25 26.86
CA GLU A 58 3.41 -4.28 27.03
C GLU A 58 3.95 -2.87 27.23
N ILE A 59 3.39 -1.92 26.47
CA ILE A 59 3.58 -0.49 26.67
C ILE A 59 2.27 0.06 27.19
N ALA A 60 2.26 0.41 28.49
CA ALA A 60 1.13 1.04 29.15
C ALA A 60 1.31 2.57 29.22
N LEU A 61 0.32 3.31 28.72
CA LEU A 61 0.19 4.75 28.91
C LEU A 61 -0.87 5.00 29.99
N ASN A 62 -0.44 5.57 31.10
CA ASN A 62 -1.32 5.88 32.23
C ASN A 62 -1.50 7.39 32.36
N VAL A 63 -2.74 7.86 32.31
CA VAL A 63 -3.11 9.27 32.49
C VAL A 63 -4.25 9.35 33.52
N GLY A 64 -3.90 9.59 34.78
CA GLY A 64 -4.87 9.53 35.89
C GLY A 64 -5.40 8.10 36.08
N ASP A 65 -6.73 7.94 36.07
CA ASP A 65 -7.40 6.62 36.18
C ASP A 65 -7.51 5.88 34.84
N TRP A 66 -7.14 6.52 33.73
CA TRP A 66 -7.20 5.90 32.41
C TRP A 66 -5.88 5.18 32.10
N THR A 67 -5.99 3.90 31.74
CA THR A 67 -4.88 3.01 31.44
C THR A 67 -5.06 2.40 30.06
N LEU A 68 -4.15 2.69 29.14
CA LEU A 68 -4.09 2.04 27.82
C LEU A 68 -2.84 1.17 27.77
N SER A 69 -3.01 -0.15 27.88
CA SER A 69 -1.92 -1.12 27.75
C SER A 69 -2.09 -1.94 26.50
N HIS A 70 -1.09 -1.89 25.62
CA HIS A 70 -1.02 -2.73 24.44
C HIS A 70 0.40 -3.23 24.20
N THR A 71 0.51 -4.39 23.57
CA THR A 71 1.81 -4.96 23.18
C THR A 71 2.46 -4.13 22.07
N ILE A 72 3.79 -4.20 21.97
CA ILE A 72 4.53 -3.63 20.83
C ILE A 72 3.96 -4.12 19.51
N HIS A 73 3.60 -5.40 19.43
CA HIS A 73 2.95 -6.00 18.27
C HIS A 73 1.65 -5.28 17.89
N HIS A 74 0.78 -5.02 18.86
CA HIS A 74 -0.48 -4.31 18.61
C HIS A 74 -0.24 -2.85 18.17
N TRP A 75 0.71 -2.13 18.79
CA TRP A 75 1.08 -0.77 18.37
C TRP A 75 1.63 -0.72 16.94
N ILE A 76 2.41 -1.72 16.55
CA ILE A 76 2.90 -1.86 15.17
C ILE A 76 1.72 -2.05 14.22
N ASN A 77 0.81 -2.96 14.55
CA ASN A 77 -0.30 -3.32 13.67
C ASN A 77 -1.32 -2.19 13.55
N ASP A 78 -1.79 -1.61 14.65
CA ASP A 78 -2.82 -0.57 14.57
C ASP A 78 -2.24 0.79 14.20
N GLY A 79 -1.08 1.13 14.76
CA GLY A 79 -0.43 2.43 14.56
C GLY A 79 0.22 2.55 13.18
N LEU A 80 1.09 1.60 12.81
CA LEU A 80 1.77 1.69 11.51
C LEU A 80 0.84 1.40 10.35
N MET A 81 -0.13 0.48 10.50
CA MET A 81 -1.10 0.25 9.43
C MET A 81 -2.03 1.44 9.24
N ALA A 82 -2.36 2.20 10.29
CA ALA A 82 -3.08 3.47 10.08
C ALA A 82 -2.29 4.45 9.22
N ILE A 83 -0.96 4.51 9.34
CA ILE A 83 -0.11 5.33 8.47
C ILE A 83 -0.05 4.76 7.04
N PHE A 84 0.03 3.44 6.89
CA PHE A 84 -0.04 2.77 5.59
C PHE A 84 -1.37 3.08 4.88
N PHE A 85 -2.50 2.87 5.55
CA PHE A 85 -3.83 3.14 5.00
C PHE A 85 -4.11 4.62 4.78
N PHE A 86 -3.44 5.50 5.53
CA PHE A 86 -3.42 6.93 5.21
C PHE A 86 -2.76 7.22 3.86
N LEU A 87 -1.62 6.58 3.54
CA LEU A 87 -1.02 6.68 2.20
C LEU A 87 -1.97 6.13 1.13
N ILE A 88 -2.56 4.96 1.35
CA ILE A 88 -3.54 4.37 0.42
C ILE A 88 -4.73 5.32 0.20
N GLY A 89 -5.23 5.98 1.25
CA GLY A 89 -6.28 6.99 1.14
C GLY A 89 -5.88 8.21 0.30
N LEU A 90 -4.62 8.65 0.39
CA LEU A 90 -4.10 9.73 -0.48
C LEU A 90 -4.01 9.27 -1.94
N GLU A 91 -3.55 8.04 -2.16
CA GLU A 91 -3.37 7.46 -3.49
C GLU A 91 -4.71 7.24 -4.19
N ILE A 92 -5.70 6.66 -3.51
CA ILE A 92 -7.08 6.52 -4.01
C ILE A 92 -7.65 7.88 -4.40
N LYS A 93 -7.47 8.87 -3.53
CA LYS A 93 -7.95 10.22 -3.82
C LYS A 93 -7.29 10.82 -5.05
N ARG A 94 -5.98 10.61 -5.23
CA ARG A 94 -5.26 11.04 -6.44
C ARG A 94 -5.78 10.33 -7.67
N GLU A 95 -5.93 9.00 -7.61
CA GLU A 95 -6.35 8.19 -8.75
C GLU A 95 -7.76 8.57 -9.22
N ILE A 96 -8.70 8.79 -8.30
CA ILE A 96 -10.08 9.22 -8.62
C ILE A 96 -10.11 10.63 -9.22
N LEU A 97 -9.30 11.56 -8.69
CA LEU A 97 -9.38 12.97 -9.10
C LEU A 97 -8.55 13.29 -10.36
N ALA A 98 -7.42 12.61 -10.57
CA ALA A 98 -6.44 12.97 -11.58
C ALA A 98 -5.70 11.79 -12.23
N GLY A 99 -5.93 10.55 -11.77
CA GLY A 99 -5.26 9.36 -12.29
C GLY A 99 -6.10 8.54 -13.26
N GLU A 100 -5.82 7.24 -13.36
CA GLU A 100 -6.49 6.35 -14.31
C GLU A 100 -7.95 6.08 -13.93
N LEU A 101 -8.26 6.13 -12.62
CA LEU A 101 -9.62 5.96 -12.11
C LEU A 101 -10.53 7.16 -12.42
N SER A 102 -9.98 8.30 -12.84
CA SER A 102 -10.78 9.47 -13.22
C SER A 102 -11.52 9.27 -14.54
N ASN A 103 -11.04 8.36 -15.40
CA ASN A 103 -11.68 8.03 -16.67
C ASN A 103 -12.41 6.70 -16.56
N ILE A 104 -13.75 6.75 -16.47
CA ILE A 104 -14.58 5.56 -16.26
C ILE A 104 -14.34 4.43 -17.27
N LYS A 105 -14.01 4.75 -18.53
CA LYS A 105 -13.75 3.75 -19.57
C LYS A 105 -12.47 2.95 -19.33
N VAL A 106 -11.49 3.56 -18.67
CA VAL A 106 -10.21 2.94 -18.29
C VAL A 106 -10.36 2.27 -16.92
N ALA A 107 -11.01 2.96 -15.99
CA ALA A 107 -11.22 2.53 -14.60
C ALA A 107 -12.08 1.27 -14.44
N ILE A 108 -13.04 1.05 -15.34
CA ILE A 108 -14.00 -0.05 -15.20
C ILE A 108 -13.33 -1.43 -15.20
N LEU A 109 -12.22 -1.61 -15.94
CA LEU A 109 -11.55 -2.90 -15.99
C LEU A 109 -10.84 -3.25 -14.68
N PRO A 110 -9.95 -2.41 -14.11
CA PRO A 110 -9.38 -2.64 -12.77
C PRO A 110 -10.44 -2.81 -11.69
N ILE A 111 -11.50 -1.99 -11.69
CA ILE A 111 -12.55 -2.07 -10.66
C ILE A 111 -13.30 -3.40 -10.73
N LEU A 112 -13.73 -3.84 -11.92
CA LEU A 112 -14.40 -5.14 -12.07
C LEU A 112 -13.47 -6.30 -11.71
N ALA A 113 -12.21 -6.21 -12.13
CA ALA A 113 -11.19 -7.20 -11.81
C ALA A 113 -10.95 -7.31 -10.30
N ALA A 114 -10.88 -6.18 -9.59
CA ALA A 114 -10.74 -6.12 -8.14
C ALA A 114 -11.97 -6.70 -7.43
N ILE A 115 -13.19 -6.26 -7.80
CA ILE A 115 -14.43 -6.82 -7.23
C ILE A 115 -14.49 -8.34 -7.42
N GLY A 116 -14.17 -8.85 -8.62
CA GLY A 116 -14.05 -10.27 -8.87
C GLY A 116 -12.97 -10.93 -8.01
N GLY A 117 -11.80 -10.32 -7.97
CA GLY A 117 -10.64 -10.71 -7.16
C GLY A 117 -10.88 -10.65 -5.66
N MET A 118 -11.95 -10.00 -5.19
CA MET A 118 -12.35 -10.01 -3.79
C MET A 118 -13.43 -11.06 -3.50
N VAL A 119 -14.49 -11.07 -4.32
CA VAL A 119 -15.68 -11.90 -4.09
C VAL A 119 -15.38 -13.38 -4.25
N PHE A 120 -14.63 -13.78 -5.29
CA PHE A 120 -14.35 -15.19 -5.55
C PHE A 120 -13.49 -15.83 -4.45
N PRO A 121 -12.36 -15.24 -4.02
CA PRO A 121 -11.59 -15.78 -2.90
C PRO A 121 -12.40 -15.91 -1.60
N ALA A 122 -13.18 -14.88 -1.27
CA ALA A 122 -14.04 -14.87 -0.08
C ALA A 122 -15.05 -16.03 -0.09
N LEU A 123 -15.76 -16.22 -1.21
CA LEU A 123 -16.73 -17.30 -1.36
C LEU A 123 -16.08 -18.69 -1.31
N ILE A 124 -14.90 -18.84 -1.93
CA ILE A 124 -14.16 -20.11 -1.92
C ILE A 124 -13.73 -20.45 -0.48
N PHE A 125 -13.13 -19.50 0.24
CA PHE A 125 -12.74 -19.72 1.63
C PHE A 125 -13.96 -20.05 2.50
N PHE A 126 -15.04 -19.28 2.37
CA PHE A 126 -16.25 -19.48 3.15
C PHE A 126 -16.87 -20.84 2.88
N SER A 127 -16.89 -21.31 1.63
CA SER A 127 -17.44 -22.63 1.30
C SER A 127 -16.62 -23.80 1.87
N ILE A 128 -15.30 -23.64 1.98
CA ILE A 128 -14.41 -24.64 2.59
C ILE A 128 -14.53 -24.64 4.13
N ASN A 129 -14.71 -23.47 4.73
CA ASN A 129 -14.78 -23.28 6.18
C ASN A 129 -16.22 -23.17 6.72
N ALA A 130 -17.23 -23.45 5.90
CA ALA A 130 -18.63 -23.34 6.30
C ALA A 130 -18.91 -24.30 7.46
N GLY A 131 -19.38 -23.75 8.58
CA GLY A 131 -19.70 -24.53 9.78
C GLY A 131 -18.49 -24.88 10.67
N THR A 132 -17.30 -24.35 10.39
CA THR A 132 -16.15 -24.39 11.30
C THR A 132 -15.95 -23.04 12.00
N ASP A 133 -15.18 -23.03 13.09
CA ASP A 133 -14.79 -21.79 13.79
C ASP A 133 -13.95 -20.86 12.90
N GLY A 134 -13.38 -21.39 11.82
CA GLY A 134 -12.60 -20.66 10.82
C GLY A 134 -13.42 -19.79 9.87
N ALA A 135 -14.75 -19.94 9.82
CA ALA A 135 -15.62 -19.27 8.83
C ALA A 135 -15.52 -17.74 8.85
N ASN A 136 -15.23 -17.16 10.01
CA ASN A 136 -15.04 -15.71 10.17
C ASN A 136 -13.83 -15.18 9.38
N GLY A 137 -12.87 -16.03 8.99
CA GLY A 137 -11.69 -15.65 8.22
C GLY A 137 -11.90 -15.34 6.73
N TRP A 138 -13.13 -15.17 6.26
CA TRP A 138 -13.43 -15.03 4.83
C TRP A 138 -12.81 -13.80 4.15
N GLY A 139 -12.46 -12.76 4.91
CA GLY A 139 -11.76 -11.58 4.41
C GLY A 139 -10.26 -11.81 4.15
N VAL A 140 -9.65 -12.86 4.72
CA VAL A 140 -8.20 -13.11 4.64
C VAL A 140 -7.68 -13.27 3.21
N PRO A 141 -8.27 -14.12 2.34
CA PRO A 141 -7.77 -14.32 0.97
C PRO A 141 -8.20 -13.22 -0.01
N MET A 142 -8.79 -12.12 0.48
CA MET A 142 -9.31 -11.04 -0.33
C MET A 142 -8.24 -10.00 -0.69
N ALA A 143 -7.25 -9.80 0.17
CA ALA A 143 -6.28 -8.74 0.05
C ALA A 143 -5.09 -9.10 -0.87
N THR A 144 -4.43 -8.07 -1.41
CA THR A 144 -3.25 -8.20 -2.28
C THR A 144 -2.12 -7.34 -1.73
N ASP A 145 -0.94 -7.91 -1.48
CA ASP A 145 0.26 -7.16 -1.13
C ASP A 145 0.81 -6.43 -2.37
N ILE A 146 0.48 -5.15 -2.47
CA ILE A 146 0.87 -4.28 -3.57
C ILE A 146 2.39 -4.22 -3.76
N ALA A 147 3.17 -4.23 -2.68
CA ALA A 147 4.62 -4.07 -2.73
C ALA A 147 5.27 -5.31 -3.35
N PHE A 148 4.88 -6.52 -2.92
CA PHE A 148 5.39 -7.75 -3.52
C PHE A 148 4.87 -7.98 -4.94
N ALA A 149 3.58 -7.74 -5.19
CA ALA A 149 2.98 -7.95 -6.50
C ALA A 149 3.64 -7.05 -7.57
N ILE A 150 3.83 -5.77 -7.26
CA ILE A 150 4.53 -4.84 -8.15
C ILE A 150 6.00 -5.22 -8.28
N SER A 151 6.68 -5.56 -7.18
CA SER A 151 8.09 -5.95 -7.23
C SER A 151 8.32 -7.15 -8.14
N ALA A 152 7.49 -8.20 -8.02
CA ALA A 152 7.54 -9.38 -8.88
C ALA A 152 7.32 -9.03 -10.36
N LEU A 153 6.36 -8.15 -10.66
CA LEU A 153 6.08 -7.69 -12.01
C LEU A 153 7.24 -6.84 -12.60
N VAL A 154 7.80 -5.95 -11.79
CA VAL A 154 8.88 -5.02 -12.16
C VAL A 154 10.21 -5.75 -12.39
N LEU A 155 10.46 -6.88 -11.72
CA LEU A 155 11.64 -7.72 -11.96
C LEU A 155 11.72 -8.24 -13.41
N LEU A 156 10.60 -8.30 -14.13
CA LEU A 156 10.58 -8.66 -15.56
C LEU A 156 11.09 -7.53 -16.47
N GLY A 157 11.27 -6.33 -15.92
CA GLY A 157 11.86 -5.16 -16.58
C GLY A 157 11.08 -4.76 -17.84
N LYS A 158 11.80 -4.58 -18.95
CA LYS A 158 11.23 -4.13 -20.24
C LYS A 158 10.28 -5.13 -20.92
N ARG A 159 10.13 -6.34 -20.36
CA ARG A 159 9.27 -7.39 -20.92
C ARG A 159 7.78 -7.14 -20.68
N VAL A 160 7.46 -6.26 -19.74
CA VAL A 160 6.08 -5.97 -19.34
C VAL A 160 5.71 -4.55 -19.76
N PRO A 161 4.54 -4.34 -20.42
CA PRO A 161 4.04 -3.00 -20.73
C PRO A 161 3.77 -2.19 -19.47
N ILE A 162 4.03 -0.87 -19.53
CA ILE A 162 3.74 0.06 -18.42
C ILE A 162 2.26 0.00 -18.03
N ALA A 163 1.37 -0.11 -19.02
CA ALA A 163 -0.08 -0.20 -18.81
C ALA A 163 -0.49 -1.45 -17.99
N LEU A 164 0.32 -2.50 -17.98
CA LEU A 164 0.06 -3.68 -17.14
C LEU A 164 0.45 -3.44 -15.68
N VAL A 165 1.51 -2.65 -15.46
CA VAL A 165 1.92 -2.21 -14.11
C VAL A 165 0.86 -1.29 -13.52
N THR A 166 0.36 -0.32 -14.30
CA THR A 166 -0.68 0.59 -13.82
C THR A 166 -2.01 -0.14 -13.56
N PHE A 167 -2.36 -1.12 -14.39
CA PHE A 167 -3.49 -2.01 -14.14
C PHE A 167 -3.37 -2.75 -12.79
N LEU A 168 -2.22 -3.36 -12.49
CA LEU A 168 -2.01 -4.08 -11.22
C LEU A 168 -2.04 -3.14 -10.02
N VAL A 169 -1.44 -1.95 -10.13
CA VAL A 169 -1.51 -0.91 -9.09
C VAL A 169 -2.97 -0.53 -8.81
N ALA A 170 -3.73 -0.21 -9.85
CA ALA A 170 -5.14 0.17 -9.71
C ALA A 170 -5.99 -0.96 -9.11
N LEU A 171 -5.76 -2.20 -9.53
CA LEU A 171 -6.42 -3.39 -8.97
C LEU A 171 -6.13 -3.53 -7.47
N ALA A 172 -4.84 -3.49 -7.09
CA ALA A 172 -4.43 -3.65 -5.71
C ALA A 172 -4.95 -2.53 -4.80
N ILE A 173 -4.97 -1.28 -5.27
CA ILE A 173 -5.56 -0.16 -4.54
C ILE A 173 -7.05 -0.37 -4.26
N VAL A 174 -7.81 -0.85 -5.26
CA VAL A 174 -9.26 -1.11 -5.11
C VAL A 174 -9.50 -2.31 -4.18
N ASP A 175 -8.70 -3.37 -4.31
CA ASP A 175 -8.71 -4.53 -3.41
C ASP A 175 -8.44 -4.12 -1.96
N ASP A 176 -7.41 -3.30 -1.72
CA ASP A 176 -7.01 -2.84 -0.38
C ASP A 176 -8.09 -1.95 0.25
N LEU A 177 -8.69 -1.03 -0.52
CA LEU A 177 -9.82 -0.24 -0.04
C LEU A 177 -11.01 -1.13 0.31
N GLY A 178 -11.28 -2.12 -0.53
CA GLY A 178 -12.29 -3.12 -0.30
C GLY A 178 -12.04 -3.93 0.98
N ALA A 179 -10.79 -4.32 1.22
CA ALA A 179 -10.35 -4.98 2.45
C ALA A 179 -10.58 -4.12 3.68
N VAL A 180 -10.22 -2.84 3.65
CA VAL A 180 -10.50 -1.91 4.75
C VAL A 180 -11.99 -1.80 5.04
N LEU A 181 -12.82 -1.73 4.00
CA LEU A 181 -14.27 -1.63 4.18
C LEU A 181 -14.85 -2.91 4.79
N VAL A 182 -14.37 -4.08 4.36
CA VAL A 182 -14.77 -5.37 4.94
C VAL A 182 -14.32 -5.46 6.40
N ILE A 183 -13.07 -5.07 6.71
CA ILE A 183 -12.54 -4.95 8.07
C ILE A 183 -13.46 -4.08 8.94
N ALA A 184 -13.81 -2.88 8.46
CA ALA A 184 -14.66 -1.93 9.15
C ALA A 184 -16.04 -2.48 9.52
N VAL A 185 -16.64 -3.27 8.62
CA VAL A 185 -18.03 -3.69 8.76
C VAL A 185 -18.16 -5.02 9.48
N PHE A 186 -17.25 -5.96 9.24
CA PHE A 186 -17.42 -7.36 9.64
C PHE A 186 -16.54 -7.82 10.80
N TYR A 187 -15.44 -7.13 11.06
CA TYR A 187 -14.48 -7.52 12.11
C TYR A 187 -14.52 -6.58 13.32
N THR A 188 -15.51 -5.69 13.39
CA THR A 188 -15.67 -4.72 14.48
C THR A 188 -16.24 -5.44 15.70
N ASP A 189 -15.56 -5.31 16.84
CA ASP A 189 -15.91 -6.01 18.08
C ASP A 189 -17.19 -5.44 18.73
N GLN A 190 -17.03 -4.42 19.59
CA GLN A 190 -18.11 -3.77 20.33
C GLN A 190 -18.07 -2.27 20.09
N ILE A 191 -19.19 -1.70 19.67
CA ILE A 191 -19.27 -0.29 19.35
C ILE A 191 -19.53 0.52 20.62
N HIS A 192 -18.50 1.21 21.11
CA HIS A 192 -18.66 2.22 22.14
C HIS A 192 -19.11 3.55 21.51
N LEU A 193 -20.37 3.93 21.76
CA LEU A 193 -21.01 5.07 21.10
C LEU A 193 -20.35 6.43 21.41
N LEU A 194 -19.82 6.62 22.63
CA LEU A 194 -19.22 7.90 23.02
C LEU A 194 -17.89 8.16 22.28
N PRO A 195 -16.89 7.26 22.32
CA PRO A 195 -15.69 7.39 21.48
C PRO A 195 -16.02 7.53 20.00
N LEU A 196 -17.00 6.76 19.49
CA LEU A 196 -17.44 6.86 18.09
C LEU A 196 -17.99 8.25 17.73
N ALA A 197 -18.78 8.86 18.62
CA ALA A 197 -19.30 10.22 18.42
C ALA A 197 -18.17 11.26 18.38
N ILE A 198 -17.14 11.11 19.22
CA ILE A 198 -15.97 11.99 19.23
C ILE A 198 -15.13 11.82 17.95
N ALA A 199 -14.96 10.58 17.48
CA ALA A 199 -14.33 10.30 16.19
C ALA A 199 -15.12 10.96 15.04
N GLY A 200 -16.45 10.85 15.05
CA GLY A 200 -17.34 11.52 14.08
C GLY A 200 -17.23 13.05 14.13
N MET A 201 -17.14 13.64 15.31
CA MET A 201 -16.91 15.08 15.47
C MET A 201 -15.54 15.51 14.92
N SER A 202 -14.50 14.69 15.16
CA SER A 202 -13.16 14.92 14.63
C SER A 202 -13.14 14.89 13.09
N PHE A 203 -13.89 13.98 12.48
CA PHE A 203 -14.10 13.97 11.03
C PHE A 203 -14.78 15.25 10.52
N LEU A 204 -15.81 15.73 11.20
CA LEU A 204 -16.46 17.00 10.83
C LEU A 204 -15.50 18.19 10.92
N VAL A 205 -14.59 18.20 11.90
CA VAL A 205 -13.52 19.20 12.00
C VAL A 205 -12.60 19.11 10.78
N LEU A 206 -12.15 17.91 10.39
CA LEU A 206 -11.32 17.72 9.19
C LEU A 206 -12.01 18.25 7.92
N VAL A 207 -13.30 17.96 7.77
CA VAL A 207 -14.12 18.47 6.64
C VAL A 207 -14.23 19.99 6.69
N ALA A 208 -14.44 20.58 7.87
CA ALA A 208 -14.49 22.03 8.05
C ALA A 208 -13.16 22.69 7.67
N LEU A 209 -12.03 22.15 8.13
CA LEU A 209 -10.69 22.63 7.75
C LEU A 209 -10.50 22.65 6.22
N ASN A 210 -10.94 21.59 5.54
CA ASN A 210 -10.90 21.50 4.08
C ASN A 210 -11.78 22.56 3.43
N ARG A 211 -13.02 22.69 3.91
CA ARG A 211 -14.00 23.64 3.37
C ARG A 211 -13.58 25.10 3.54
N PHE A 212 -12.91 25.43 4.65
CA PHE A 212 -12.32 26.75 4.90
C PHE A 212 -11.03 27.01 4.10
N GLY A 213 -10.55 26.03 3.31
CA GLY A 213 -9.40 26.21 2.43
C GLY A 213 -8.07 26.21 3.17
N ILE A 214 -7.97 25.56 4.33
CA ILE A 214 -6.71 25.43 5.06
C ILE A 214 -5.82 24.44 4.31
N HIS A 215 -4.79 24.94 3.64
CA HIS A 215 -3.82 24.13 2.89
C HIS A 215 -2.66 23.59 3.75
N ALA A 216 -2.58 23.98 5.03
CA ALA A 216 -1.61 23.44 5.96
C ALA A 216 -1.97 22.00 6.32
N VAL A 217 -1.02 21.06 6.17
CA VAL A 217 -1.26 19.62 6.41
C VAL A 217 -1.30 19.28 7.90
N PHE A 218 -0.50 19.97 8.72
CA PHE A 218 -0.33 19.65 10.14
C PHE A 218 -1.65 19.58 10.94
N PRO A 219 -2.60 20.52 10.80
CA PRO A 219 -3.90 20.43 11.46
C PRO A 219 -4.68 19.15 11.11
N TYR A 220 -4.65 18.70 9.85
CA TYR A 220 -5.32 17.47 9.45
C TYR A 220 -4.67 16.25 10.09
N PHE A 221 -3.35 16.22 10.13
CA PHE A 221 -2.60 15.13 10.75
C PHE A 221 -2.88 15.04 12.25
N ALA A 222 -2.84 16.17 12.96
CA ALA A 222 -3.12 16.24 14.39
C ALA A 222 -4.56 15.76 14.72
N VAL A 223 -5.55 16.23 13.97
CA VAL A 223 -6.95 15.80 14.17
C VAL A 223 -7.15 14.34 13.74
N SER A 224 -6.43 13.84 12.74
CA SER A 224 -6.49 12.42 12.34
C SER A 224 -5.90 11.50 13.41
N ILE A 225 -4.82 11.89 14.09
CA ILE A 225 -4.27 11.14 15.24
C ILE A 225 -5.29 11.10 16.38
N PHE A 226 -5.91 12.25 16.67
CA PHE A 226 -6.95 12.33 17.69
C PHE A 226 -8.14 11.43 17.33
N MET A 227 -8.59 11.47 16.08
CA MET A 227 -9.65 10.59 15.57
C MET A 227 -9.26 9.11 15.66
N TRP A 228 -8.03 8.75 15.28
CA TRP A 228 -7.49 7.38 15.36
C TRP A 228 -7.57 6.82 16.78
N PHE A 229 -7.18 7.63 17.77
CA PHE A 229 -7.26 7.25 19.18
C PHE A 229 -8.70 6.94 19.62
N PHE A 230 -9.67 7.79 19.26
CA PHE A 230 -11.07 7.52 19.59
C PHE A 230 -11.70 6.39 18.78
N MET A 231 -11.18 6.11 17.58
CA MET A 231 -11.59 4.93 16.82
C MET A 231 -11.14 3.65 17.52
N LEU A 232 -9.88 3.58 17.98
CA LEU A 232 -9.36 2.47 18.77
C LEU A 232 -10.25 2.15 19.98
N GLU A 233 -10.63 3.17 20.76
CA GLU A 233 -11.52 3.04 21.92
C GLU A 233 -12.99 2.76 21.53
N SER A 234 -13.40 3.07 20.30
CA SER A 234 -14.77 2.85 19.84
C SER A 234 -15.07 1.40 19.45
N GLY A 235 -14.04 0.56 19.36
CA GLY A 235 -14.10 -0.80 18.79
C GLY A 235 -14.14 -0.83 17.26
N VAL A 236 -14.26 0.32 16.59
CA VAL A 236 -14.07 0.43 15.13
C VAL A 236 -12.57 0.46 14.82
N HIS A 237 -12.14 -0.32 13.84
CA HIS A 237 -10.71 -0.41 13.47
C HIS A 237 -10.06 0.95 13.24
N ALA A 238 -8.99 1.21 14.00
CA ALA A 238 -8.29 2.48 13.98
C ALA A 238 -7.65 2.77 12.61
N THR A 239 -7.35 1.75 11.80
CA THR A 239 -6.78 1.89 10.45
C THR A 239 -7.65 2.71 9.49
N ILE A 240 -8.98 2.66 9.65
CA ILE A 240 -9.93 3.44 8.85
C ILE A 240 -9.73 4.94 9.07
N ALA A 241 -9.28 5.34 10.27
CA ALA A 241 -9.00 6.73 10.58
C ALA A 241 -7.94 7.31 9.63
N GLY A 242 -6.96 6.50 9.23
CA GLY A 242 -5.95 6.85 8.23
C GLY A 242 -6.58 7.17 6.88
N VAL A 243 -7.42 6.28 6.36
CA VAL A 243 -8.10 6.49 5.07
C VAL A 243 -8.98 7.74 5.11
N ILE A 244 -9.84 7.87 6.12
CA ILE A 244 -10.76 9.00 6.26
C ILE A 244 -9.99 10.32 6.41
N GLY A 245 -8.93 10.33 7.22
CA GLY A 245 -8.05 11.48 7.40
C GLY A 245 -7.40 11.93 6.10
N ALA A 246 -6.88 10.98 5.32
CA ALA A 246 -6.29 11.25 4.01
C ALA A 246 -7.31 11.80 3.01
N LEU A 247 -8.52 11.22 2.98
CA LEU A 247 -9.62 11.70 2.13
C LEU A 247 -10.05 13.13 2.47
N ALA A 248 -9.84 13.60 3.70
CA ALA A 248 -10.13 14.97 4.10
C ALA A 248 -9.05 16.00 3.69
N ILE A 249 -7.85 15.60 3.28
CA ILE A 249 -6.76 16.54 2.95
C ILE A 249 -6.99 17.21 1.59
N PRO A 250 -6.79 18.53 1.42
CA PRO A 250 -7.04 19.21 0.16
C PRO A 250 -6.23 18.68 -1.03
N SER A 251 -6.93 18.42 -2.15
CA SER A 251 -6.33 17.99 -3.44
C SER A 251 -6.37 19.09 -4.51
N LYS A 252 -6.54 20.36 -4.11
CA LYS A 252 -6.45 21.51 -5.01
C LYS A 252 -5.12 22.24 -4.78
N PRO A 253 -4.42 22.67 -5.85
CA PRO A 253 -3.19 23.44 -5.71
C PRO A 253 -3.48 24.81 -5.13
N LYS A 254 -2.51 25.38 -4.42
CA LYS A 254 -2.62 26.70 -3.77
C LYS A 254 -2.64 27.85 -4.78
N GLN A 255 -2.01 27.67 -5.95
CA GLN A 255 -1.89 28.70 -6.98
C GLN A 255 -2.42 28.21 -8.34
N ALA A 256 -3.08 29.10 -9.08
CA ALA A 256 -3.59 28.81 -10.41
C ALA A 256 -2.44 28.69 -11.44
N PRO A 257 -2.47 27.68 -12.35
CA PRO A 257 -1.39 27.42 -13.32
C PRO A 257 -1.03 28.62 -14.22
N LEU A 258 -2.02 29.44 -14.58
CA LEU A 258 -1.85 30.62 -15.44
C LEU A 258 -0.91 31.67 -14.83
N SER A 259 -0.91 31.82 -13.50
CA SER A 259 -0.06 32.79 -12.82
C SER A 259 1.38 32.30 -12.64
N PHE A 260 1.62 30.99 -12.72
CA PHE A 260 2.92 30.38 -12.47
C PHE A 260 3.95 30.80 -13.51
N VAL A 261 3.63 30.66 -14.79
CA VAL A 261 4.55 30.98 -15.90
C VAL A 261 5.00 32.44 -15.85
N LYS A 262 4.06 33.37 -15.58
CA LYS A 262 4.36 34.79 -15.47
C LYS A 262 5.33 35.09 -14.32
N HIS A 263 5.13 34.46 -13.16
CA HIS A 263 6.02 34.63 -12.00
C HIS A 263 7.39 34.01 -12.20
N ILE A 264 7.48 32.80 -12.77
CA ILE A 264 8.77 32.15 -13.05
C ILE A 264 9.59 32.96 -14.06
N LYS A 265 8.97 33.47 -15.12
CA LYS A 265 9.64 34.38 -16.08
C LYS A 265 10.19 35.63 -15.37
N ARG A 266 9.43 36.22 -14.45
CA ARG A 266 9.88 37.38 -13.68
C ARG A 266 11.10 37.06 -12.80
N LEU A 267 11.08 35.91 -12.11
CA LEU A 267 12.19 35.47 -11.26
C LEU A 267 13.45 35.13 -12.09
N LEU A 268 13.29 34.51 -13.25
CA LEU A 268 14.40 34.25 -14.18
C LEU A 268 15.01 35.55 -14.69
N ASN A 269 14.19 36.50 -15.11
CA ASN A 269 14.67 37.82 -15.53
C ASN A 269 15.39 38.58 -14.39
N GLU A 270 15.02 38.32 -13.13
CA GLU A 270 15.71 38.89 -11.97
C GLU A 270 17.03 38.17 -11.68
N TYR A 271 17.08 36.85 -11.86
CA TYR A 271 18.28 36.03 -11.73
C TYR A 271 19.39 36.48 -12.69
N GLU A 272 19.03 36.81 -13.93
CA GLU A 272 19.95 37.25 -14.99
C GLU A 272 20.60 38.61 -14.73
N LYS A 273 20.03 39.44 -13.83
CA LYS A 273 20.58 40.77 -13.51
C LYS A 273 21.84 40.72 -12.64
N TYR A 274 22.11 39.59 -12.01
CA TYR A 274 23.26 39.44 -11.13
C TYR A 274 24.45 38.88 -11.91
N PRO A 275 25.63 39.52 -11.84
CA PRO A 275 26.82 39.05 -12.55
C PRO A 275 27.27 37.67 -12.03
N LEU A 276 27.81 36.86 -12.93
CA LEU A 276 28.44 35.59 -12.58
C LEU A 276 29.68 35.87 -11.72
N CYS A 277 29.77 35.29 -10.52
CA CYS A 277 30.99 35.39 -9.72
C CYS A 277 32.15 34.70 -10.45
N VAL A 278 33.36 35.25 -10.31
CA VAL A 278 34.58 34.80 -10.99
C VAL A 278 34.86 33.30 -10.77
N ASP A 279 34.53 32.79 -9.58
CA ASP A 279 34.72 31.38 -9.20
C ASP A 279 33.52 30.47 -9.52
N HIS A 280 32.63 30.90 -10.42
CA HIS A 280 31.40 30.16 -10.77
C HIS A 280 30.47 29.94 -9.57
N GLY A 281 30.71 30.66 -8.45
CA GLY A 281 29.82 30.74 -7.31
C GLY A 281 28.56 31.52 -7.65
N MET A 282 27.46 31.18 -6.98
CA MET A 282 26.21 31.94 -7.08
C MET A 282 26.21 33.10 -6.09
N HIS A 283 25.79 34.27 -6.57
CA HIS A 283 25.50 35.42 -5.71
C HIS A 283 24.41 35.03 -4.67
N GLU A 284 24.45 35.57 -3.45
CA GLU A 284 23.48 35.23 -2.40
C GLU A 284 22.02 35.47 -2.84
N LYS A 285 21.79 36.58 -3.56
CA LYS A 285 20.49 36.88 -4.19
C LYS A 285 20.08 35.86 -5.27
N GLN A 286 21.03 35.33 -6.05
CA GLN A 286 20.73 34.26 -7.01
C GLN A 286 20.30 32.96 -6.29
N LYS A 287 20.92 32.64 -5.15
CA LYS A 287 20.48 31.52 -4.30
C LYS A 287 19.06 31.72 -3.77
N ALA A 288 18.75 32.92 -3.27
CA ALA A 288 17.40 33.25 -2.78
C ALA A 288 16.32 33.20 -3.90
N ILE A 289 16.68 33.60 -5.13
CA ILE A 289 15.79 33.49 -6.29
C ILE A 289 15.56 32.03 -6.66
N LEU A 290 16.61 31.21 -6.67
CA LEU A 290 16.47 29.77 -6.92
C LEU A 290 15.62 29.08 -5.84
N ALA A 291 15.81 29.43 -4.56
CA ALA A 291 14.96 28.93 -3.48
C ALA A 291 13.48 29.31 -3.72
N ASN A 292 13.19 30.57 -4.07
CA ASN A 292 11.84 31.01 -4.42
C ASN A 292 11.25 30.28 -5.64
N ILE A 293 12.07 29.99 -6.65
CA ILE A 293 11.64 29.19 -7.81
C ILE A 293 11.26 27.79 -7.35
N THR A 294 12.10 27.15 -6.54
CA THR A 294 11.84 25.81 -5.99
C THR A 294 10.58 25.78 -5.14
N ASP A 295 10.40 26.76 -4.24
CA ASP A 295 9.21 26.88 -3.40
C ASP A 295 7.94 27.05 -4.24
N ARG A 296 7.99 27.90 -5.28
CA ARG A 296 6.85 28.10 -6.19
C ARG A 296 6.53 26.86 -7.01
N ILE A 297 7.55 26.14 -7.48
CA ILE A 297 7.36 24.85 -8.14
C ILE A 297 6.67 23.89 -7.17
N SER A 298 7.09 23.84 -5.91
CA SER A 298 6.46 22.98 -4.89
C SER A 298 5.00 23.37 -4.59
N ASP A 299 4.69 24.66 -4.60
CA ASP A 299 3.34 25.23 -4.36
C ASP A 299 2.35 25.01 -5.50
N THR A 300 2.83 24.65 -6.71
CA THR A 300 1.95 24.19 -7.80
C THR A 300 1.39 22.80 -7.57
N GLY A 301 2.02 22.00 -6.69
CA GLY A 301 1.51 20.71 -6.28
C GLY A 301 0.31 20.83 -5.35
N THR A 302 -0.49 19.77 -5.26
CA THR A 302 -1.57 19.67 -4.27
C THR A 302 -0.99 19.26 -2.91
N PRO A 303 -1.55 19.73 -1.77
CA PRO A 303 -1.12 19.29 -0.45
C PRO A 303 -1.13 17.76 -0.30
N ALA A 304 -2.21 17.11 -0.74
CA ALA A 304 -2.33 15.65 -0.75
C ALA A 304 -1.21 14.98 -1.58
N GLY A 305 -0.95 15.44 -2.80
CA GLY A 305 0.07 14.84 -3.68
C GLY A 305 1.52 15.16 -3.26
N ARG A 306 1.74 16.20 -2.44
CA ARG A 306 3.04 16.40 -1.77
C ARG A 306 3.25 15.39 -0.65
N LEU A 307 2.21 15.14 0.13
CA LEU A 307 2.25 14.22 1.26
C LEU A 307 2.43 12.78 0.79
N GLU A 308 1.67 12.37 -0.22
CA GLU A 308 1.78 11.06 -0.88
C GLU A 308 3.23 10.78 -1.33
N ARG A 309 3.83 11.68 -2.10
CA ARG A 309 5.22 11.56 -2.57
C ARG A 309 6.23 11.50 -1.43
N GLY A 310 5.98 12.24 -0.35
CA GLY A 310 6.85 12.28 0.82
C GLY A 310 6.75 11.02 1.69
N LEU A 311 5.57 10.42 1.78
CA LEU A 311 5.29 9.26 2.64
C LEU A 311 5.56 7.92 1.96
N HIS A 312 5.47 7.84 0.63
CA HIS A 312 5.64 6.58 -0.09
C HIS A 312 6.95 5.86 0.27
N LEU A 313 8.09 6.55 0.26
CA LEU A 313 9.40 5.93 0.51
C LEU A 313 9.60 5.51 1.99
N PRO A 314 9.32 6.37 2.99
CA PRO A 314 9.37 5.95 4.40
C PRO A 314 8.46 4.75 4.71
N ILE A 315 7.24 4.73 4.16
CA ILE A 315 6.29 3.64 4.41
C ILE A 315 6.82 2.34 3.80
N ALA A 316 7.28 2.41 2.55
CA ALA A 316 7.82 1.26 1.85
C ALA A 316 9.10 0.67 2.49
N LEU A 317 9.99 1.51 3.04
CA LEU A 317 11.29 1.06 3.57
C LEU A 317 11.31 0.82 5.09
N ILE A 318 10.37 1.39 5.84
CA ILE A 318 10.35 1.30 7.30
C ILE A 318 9.08 0.61 7.77
N ILE A 319 7.91 1.11 7.39
CA ILE A 319 6.63 0.62 7.94
C ILE A 319 6.34 -0.81 7.49
N ILE A 320 6.27 -1.06 6.18
CA ILE A 320 5.92 -2.39 5.66
C ILE A 320 6.96 -3.44 6.09
N PRO A 321 8.29 -3.17 6.02
CA PRO A 321 9.28 -4.14 6.47
C PRO A 321 9.26 -4.38 7.98
N LEU A 322 8.98 -3.36 8.80
CA LEU A 322 8.82 -3.53 10.26
C LEU A 322 7.55 -4.32 10.60
N PHE A 323 6.45 -4.06 9.88
CA PHE A 323 5.23 -4.86 9.99
C PHE A 323 5.50 -6.33 9.63
N ALA A 324 6.18 -6.59 8.51
CA ALA A 324 6.57 -7.95 8.14
C ALA A 324 7.49 -8.58 9.20
N LEU A 325 8.43 -7.82 9.77
CA LEU A 325 9.31 -8.31 10.82
C LEU A 325 8.55 -8.71 12.08
N ALA A 326 7.48 -8.00 12.45
CA ALA A 326 6.66 -8.32 13.61
C ALA A 326 5.71 -9.50 13.38
N ASN A 327 5.14 -9.60 12.18
CA ASN A 327 4.00 -10.50 11.93
C ASN A 327 4.35 -11.77 11.16
N ALA A 328 5.44 -11.77 10.36
CA ALA A 328 5.82 -12.93 9.54
C ALA A 328 6.73 -13.93 10.27
N GLY A 329 7.17 -13.62 11.50
CA GLY A 329 7.97 -14.54 12.32
C GLY A 329 7.11 -15.68 12.85
N ILE A 330 7.14 -16.82 12.16
CA ILE A 330 6.40 -18.02 12.52
C ILE A 330 7.39 -19.09 12.97
N ALA A 331 7.10 -19.76 14.09
CA ALA A 331 7.83 -20.95 14.50
C ALA A 331 7.50 -22.10 13.53
N ILE A 332 8.48 -22.51 12.75
CA ILE A 332 8.42 -23.55 11.74
C ILE A 332 8.86 -24.85 12.39
N ASP A 333 7.89 -25.71 12.69
CA ASP A 333 8.14 -27.12 12.97
C ASP A 333 7.81 -27.93 11.70
N PHE A 334 8.83 -28.49 11.07
CA PHE A 334 8.70 -29.20 9.79
C PHE A 334 7.71 -30.37 9.83
N ASP A 335 7.58 -31.02 10.99
CA ASP A 335 6.64 -32.13 11.15
C ASP A 335 5.19 -31.63 11.23
N LEU A 336 4.97 -30.47 11.87
CA LEU A 336 3.65 -29.86 12.03
C LEU A 336 3.19 -29.04 10.81
N ILE A 337 4.10 -28.58 9.94
CA ILE A 337 3.72 -27.79 8.75
C ILE A 337 2.78 -28.57 7.84
N VAL A 338 3.08 -29.84 7.58
CA VAL A 338 2.29 -30.65 6.64
C VAL A 338 0.86 -30.80 7.17
N ASP A 339 0.73 -31.11 8.46
CA ASP A 339 -0.58 -31.23 9.12
C ASP A 339 -1.32 -29.90 9.20
N THR A 340 -0.59 -28.79 9.36
CA THR A 340 -1.15 -27.43 9.40
C THR A 340 -1.68 -27.01 8.03
N ILE A 341 -0.95 -27.29 6.94
CA ILE A 341 -1.37 -26.95 5.58
C ILE A 341 -2.69 -27.63 5.21
N VAL A 342 -2.94 -28.83 5.73
CA VAL A 342 -4.15 -29.61 5.46
C VAL A 342 -5.36 -29.10 6.28
N GLN A 343 -5.16 -28.19 7.24
CA GLN A 343 -6.26 -27.62 8.01
C GLN A 343 -7.21 -26.77 7.14
N PRO A 344 -8.52 -26.75 7.43
CA PRO A 344 -9.52 -26.04 6.63
C PRO A 344 -9.21 -24.55 6.42
N ILE A 345 -8.67 -23.86 7.43
CA ILE A 345 -8.30 -22.44 7.35
C ILE A 345 -7.16 -22.27 6.33
N SER A 346 -6.10 -23.06 6.45
CA SER A 346 -4.93 -23.01 5.56
C SER A 346 -5.30 -23.38 4.12
N ILE A 347 -6.03 -24.47 3.91
CA ILE A 347 -6.52 -24.86 2.57
C ILE A 347 -7.43 -23.77 1.99
N GLY A 348 -8.37 -23.26 2.78
CA GLY A 348 -9.29 -22.20 2.36
C GLY A 348 -8.54 -20.97 1.86
N ILE A 349 -7.50 -20.55 2.58
CA ILE A 349 -6.66 -19.41 2.20
C ILE A 349 -5.85 -19.72 0.95
N ILE A 350 -5.22 -20.90 0.86
CA ILE A 350 -4.41 -21.29 -0.30
C ILE A 350 -5.27 -21.32 -1.57
N VAL A 351 -6.42 -22.00 -1.53
CA VAL A 351 -7.31 -22.09 -2.68
C VAL A 351 -7.94 -20.73 -2.99
N GLY A 352 -8.30 -19.94 -1.97
CA GLY A 352 -8.83 -18.59 -2.13
C GLY A 352 -7.85 -17.64 -2.82
N LEU A 353 -6.62 -17.53 -2.31
CA LEU A 353 -5.59 -16.64 -2.86
C LEU A 353 -5.08 -17.11 -4.23
N VAL A 354 -4.93 -18.41 -4.46
CA VAL A 354 -4.41 -18.92 -5.74
C VAL A 354 -5.52 -19.05 -6.78
N ALA A 355 -6.49 -19.93 -6.54
CA ALA A 355 -7.54 -20.21 -7.51
C ALA A 355 -8.60 -19.11 -7.53
N GLY A 356 -9.00 -18.61 -6.36
CA GLY A 356 -10.02 -17.56 -6.26
C GLY A 356 -9.60 -16.26 -6.92
N LYS A 357 -8.35 -15.80 -6.74
CA LYS A 357 -7.86 -14.58 -7.41
C LYS A 357 -7.74 -14.76 -8.90
N VAL A 358 -7.28 -15.92 -9.36
CA VAL A 358 -7.22 -16.21 -10.80
C VAL A 358 -8.62 -16.24 -11.41
N LEU A 359 -9.56 -16.98 -10.81
CA LEU A 359 -10.95 -17.03 -11.29
C LEU A 359 -11.65 -15.68 -11.22
N GLY A 360 -11.45 -14.93 -10.15
CA GLY A 360 -12.02 -13.60 -9.94
C GLY A 360 -11.46 -12.56 -10.89
N ILE A 361 -10.15 -12.37 -10.90
CA ILE A 361 -9.49 -11.33 -11.72
C ILE A 361 -9.55 -11.71 -13.20
N PHE A 362 -8.96 -12.84 -13.59
CA PHE A 362 -8.87 -13.22 -15.00
C PHE A 362 -10.24 -13.57 -15.58
N GLY A 363 -11.08 -14.29 -14.81
CA GLY A 363 -12.42 -14.65 -15.26
C GLY A 363 -13.31 -13.43 -15.50
N VAL A 364 -13.35 -12.48 -14.57
CA VAL A 364 -14.13 -11.25 -14.75
C VAL A 364 -13.56 -10.38 -15.86
N VAL A 365 -12.24 -10.24 -15.98
CA VAL A 365 -11.62 -9.51 -17.10
C VAL A 365 -11.98 -10.16 -18.45
N TRP A 366 -11.91 -11.49 -18.55
CA TRP A 366 -12.27 -12.22 -19.76
C TRP A 366 -13.72 -11.99 -20.16
N VAL A 367 -14.66 -12.07 -19.21
CA VAL A 367 -16.07 -11.77 -19.45
C VAL A 367 -16.27 -10.32 -19.87
N ALA A 368 -15.69 -9.36 -19.14
CA ALA A 368 -15.84 -7.93 -19.41
C ALA A 368 -15.33 -7.53 -20.80
N VAL A 369 -14.19 -8.10 -21.23
CA VAL A 369 -13.63 -7.88 -22.57
C VAL A 369 -14.49 -8.54 -23.64
N LYS A 370 -14.96 -9.78 -23.40
CA LYS A 370 -15.81 -10.52 -24.35
C LYS A 370 -17.17 -9.82 -24.57
N LEU A 371 -17.73 -9.23 -23.52
CA LEU A 371 -18.97 -8.46 -23.56
C LEU A 371 -18.76 -7.01 -24.06
N LYS A 372 -17.53 -6.62 -24.41
CA LYS A 372 -17.15 -5.26 -24.84
C LYS A 372 -17.50 -4.17 -23.81
N ILE A 373 -17.57 -4.53 -22.53
CA ILE A 373 -17.75 -3.59 -21.41
C ILE A 373 -16.44 -2.84 -21.15
N ALA A 374 -15.31 -3.50 -21.40
CA ALA A 374 -13.98 -2.99 -21.10
C ALA A 374 -12.95 -3.36 -22.19
N VAL A 375 -11.84 -2.62 -22.22
CA VAL A 375 -10.74 -2.81 -23.17
C VAL A 375 -9.48 -3.17 -22.39
N LEU A 376 -8.70 -4.11 -22.92
CA LEU A 376 -7.43 -4.50 -22.32
C LEU A 376 -6.43 -3.33 -22.26
N PRO A 377 -5.55 -3.30 -21.24
CA PRO A 377 -4.47 -2.33 -21.18
C PRO A 377 -3.62 -2.33 -22.46
N GLN A 378 -3.17 -1.15 -22.90
CA GLN A 378 -2.45 -1.02 -24.17
C GLN A 378 -1.17 -1.86 -24.19
N GLY A 379 -0.98 -2.64 -25.25
CA GLY A 379 0.19 -3.52 -25.42
C GLY A 379 0.16 -4.77 -24.53
N SER A 380 -0.91 -5.00 -23.77
CA SER A 380 -1.09 -6.22 -22.98
C SER A 380 -1.85 -7.31 -23.73
N SER A 381 -1.69 -8.56 -23.28
CA SER A 381 -2.41 -9.73 -23.80
C SER A 381 -3.18 -10.43 -22.70
N MET A 382 -4.21 -11.21 -23.05
CA MET A 382 -4.96 -12.02 -22.08
C MET A 382 -4.07 -12.98 -21.29
N SER A 383 -3.04 -13.54 -21.93
CA SER A 383 -2.10 -14.43 -21.25
C SER A 383 -1.23 -13.69 -20.21
N GLN A 384 -0.94 -12.41 -20.42
CA GLN A 384 -0.31 -11.56 -19.41
C GLN A 384 -1.28 -11.22 -18.27
N ILE A 385 -2.56 -10.96 -18.55
CA ILE A 385 -3.57 -10.77 -17.49
C ILE A 385 -3.70 -12.03 -16.63
N PHE A 386 -3.64 -13.22 -17.23
CA PHE A 386 -3.62 -14.47 -16.48
C PHE A 386 -2.43 -14.53 -15.53
N GLY A 387 -1.22 -14.20 -15.99
CA GLY A 387 -0.05 -14.10 -15.12
C GLY A 387 -0.18 -13.06 -14.01
N VAL A 388 -0.77 -11.90 -14.31
CA VAL A 388 -1.05 -10.83 -13.32
C VAL A 388 -2.08 -11.28 -12.29
N SER A 389 -3.07 -12.10 -12.68
CA SER A 389 -4.06 -12.62 -11.72
C SER A 389 -3.44 -13.52 -10.65
N PHE A 390 -2.34 -14.23 -10.97
CA PHE A 390 -1.52 -14.92 -9.97
C PHE A 390 -0.75 -13.94 -9.08
N LEU A 391 -0.17 -12.87 -9.64
CA LEU A 391 0.48 -11.85 -8.82
C LEU A 391 -0.51 -11.15 -7.87
N GLY A 392 -1.77 -11.01 -8.28
CA GLY A 392 -2.87 -10.58 -7.40
C GLY A 392 -3.19 -11.55 -6.26
N GLY A 393 -2.73 -12.80 -6.34
CA GLY A 393 -2.80 -13.79 -5.27
C GLY A 393 -1.70 -13.69 -4.22
N ILE A 394 -0.76 -12.76 -4.36
CA ILE A 394 0.24 -12.50 -3.33
C ILE A 394 -0.41 -11.66 -2.24
N GLY A 395 -1.02 -12.30 -1.23
CA GLY A 395 -1.68 -11.60 -0.12
C GLY A 395 -0.72 -11.08 0.96
N PHE A 396 0.38 -11.81 1.19
CA PHE A 396 1.43 -11.57 2.20
C PHE A 396 1.05 -10.61 3.35
N THR A 397 1.58 -9.38 3.40
CA THR A 397 1.40 -8.50 4.57
C THR A 397 -0.06 -8.16 4.81
N MET A 398 -0.81 -7.87 3.76
CA MET A 398 -2.21 -7.46 3.85
C MET A 398 -3.11 -8.61 4.29
N SER A 399 -2.89 -9.83 3.79
CA SER A 399 -3.62 -10.99 4.27
C SER A 399 -3.24 -11.36 5.70
N ILE A 400 -1.96 -11.19 6.10
CA ILE A 400 -1.53 -11.43 7.49
C ILE A 400 -2.24 -10.44 8.42
N PHE A 401 -2.30 -9.16 8.05
CA PHE A 401 -3.03 -8.14 8.80
C PHE A 401 -4.50 -8.52 8.98
N VAL A 402 -5.19 -8.90 7.89
CA VAL A 402 -6.59 -9.32 7.97
C VAL A 402 -6.77 -10.59 8.82
N ALA A 403 -5.83 -11.53 8.76
CA ALA A 403 -5.90 -12.75 9.55
C ALA A 403 -5.82 -12.51 11.05
N GLU A 404 -5.00 -11.54 11.48
CA GLU A 404 -4.89 -11.20 12.90
C GLU A 404 -6.12 -10.50 13.45
N LEU A 405 -6.81 -9.73 12.60
CA LEU A 405 -8.12 -9.16 12.94
C LEU A 405 -9.20 -10.25 12.96
N ALA A 406 -9.18 -11.15 11.97
CA ALA A 406 -10.21 -12.16 11.81
C ALA A 406 -10.20 -13.27 12.87
N PHE A 407 -9.02 -13.58 13.41
CA PHE A 407 -8.80 -14.65 14.37
C PHE A 407 -8.29 -14.12 15.71
N LEU A 408 -8.67 -12.89 16.06
CA LEU A 408 -8.28 -12.25 17.31
C LEU A 408 -8.63 -13.16 18.51
N GLY A 409 -7.65 -13.41 19.37
CA GLY A 409 -7.80 -14.31 20.53
C GLY A 409 -7.68 -15.81 20.23
N ASN A 410 -7.43 -16.22 18.97
CA ASN A 410 -7.18 -17.60 18.60
C ASN A 410 -5.80 -17.78 17.90
N PRO A 411 -4.73 -17.99 18.69
CA PRO A 411 -3.37 -18.13 18.16
C PRO A 411 -3.20 -19.27 17.16
N ASP A 412 -3.92 -20.39 17.34
CA ASP A 412 -3.83 -21.55 16.45
C ASP A 412 -4.41 -21.25 15.06
N SER A 413 -5.55 -20.55 14.99
CA SER A 413 -6.13 -20.09 13.73
C SER A 413 -5.25 -19.04 13.04
N ILE A 414 -4.65 -18.13 13.79
CA ILE A 414 -3.68 -17.16 13.25
C ILE A 414 -2.46 -17.89 12.65
N PHE A 415 -1.93 -18.89 13.36
CA PHE A 415 -0.81 -19.69 12.88
C PHE A 415 -1.15 -20.43 11.58
N GLN A 416 -2.29 -21.13 11.54
CA GLN A 416 -2.80 -21.79 10.33
C GLN A 416 -2.97 -20.80 9.17
N ALA A 417 -3.51 -19.61 9.45
CA ALA A 417 -3.71 -18.58 8.45
C ALA A 417 -2.37 -18.08 7.89
N LYS A 418 -1.40 -17.75 8.75
CA LYS A 418 -0.08 -17.27 8.32
C LYS A 418 0.64 -18.32 7.45
N ILE A 419 0.62 -19.60 7.82
CA ILE A 419 1.18 -20.69 6.99
C ILE A 419 0.48 -20.77 5.62
N GLY A 420 -0.85 -20.70 5.60
CA GLY A 420 -1.64 -20.69 4.36
C GLY A 420 -1.28 -19.51 3.46
N ILE A 421 -1.20 -18.30 4.02
CA ILE A 421 -0.87 -17.06 3.30
C ILE A 421 0.54 -17.12 2.71
N LEU A 422 1.54 -17.55 3.48
CA LEU A 422 2.93 -17.66 3.01
C LEU A 422 3.05 -18.68 1.86
N THR A 423 2.42 -19.84 2.03
CA THR A 423 2.43 -20.91 1.03
C THR A 423 1.76 -20.45 -0.27
N ALA A 424 0.58 -19.85 -0.17
CA ALA A 424 -0.16 -19.31 -1.30
C ALA A 424 0.61 -18.20 -2.01
N SER A 425 1.15 -17.24 -1.25
CA SER A 425 1.90 -16.09 -1.78
C SER A 425 3.16 -16.52 -2.50
N LEU A 426 3.89 -17.51 -1.97
CA LEU A 426 5.07 -18.07 -2.61
C LEU A 426 4.70 -18.75 -3.93
N PHE A 427 3.68 -19.61 -3.92
CA PHE A 427 3.21 -20.30 -5.12
C PHE A 427 2.72 -19.33 -6.19
N ALA A 428 1.85 -18.39 -5.81
CA ALA A 428 1.26 -17.40 -6.70
C ALA A 428 2.32 -16.46 -7.29
N GLY A 429 3.27 -16.00 -6.48
CA GLY A 429 4.40 -15.17 -6.91
C GLY A 429 5.33 -15.88 -7.88
N LEU A 430 5.77 -17.11 -7.57
CA LEU A 430 6.64 -17.89 -8.45
C LEU A 430 5.93 -18.22 -9.77
N PHE A 431 4.71 -18.74 -9.71
CA PHE A 431 3.97 -19.12 -10.91
C PHE A 431 3.66 -17.92 -11.79
N GLY A 432 3.15 -16.83 -11.21
CA GLY A 432 2.89 -15.59 -11.94
C GLY A 432 4.14 -15.02 -12.60
N TYR A 433 5.26 -14.98 -11.88
CA TYR A 433 6.55 -14.51 -12.43
C TYR A 433 7.04 -15.38 -13.58
N PHE A 434 7.09 -16.71 -13.42
CA PHE A 434 7.59 -17.60 -14.47
C PHE A 434 6.67 -17.62 -15.69
N TRP A 435 5.34 -17.59 -15.48
CA TRP A 435 4.37 -17.51 -16.56
C TRP A 435 4.55 -16.23 -17.38
N LEU A 436 4.61 -15.07 -16.72
CA LEU A 436 4.83 -13.79 -17.40
C LEU A 436 6.19 -13.76 -18.11
N ARG A 437 7.22 -14.33 -17.51
CA ARG A 437 8.55 -14.43 -18.13
C ARG A 437 8.53 -15.26 -19.42
N TYR A 438 7.72 -16.32 -19.46
CA TYR A 438 7.57 -17.18 -20.62
C TYR A 438 6.75 -16.52 -21.74
N VAL A 439 5.64 -15.85 -21.37
CA VAL A 439 4.70 -15.25 -22.32
C VAL A 439 5.20 -13.92 -22.87
N ALA A 440 5.96 -13.16 -22.10
CA ALA A 440 6.49 -11.89 -22.56
C ALA A 440 7.51 -12.12 -23.68
N LYS A 441 7.15 -11.70 -24.90
CA LYS A 441 8.05 -11.72 -26.05
C LYS A 441 9.34 -10.98 -25.71
N ASN A 442 10.49 -11.59 -25.97
CA ASN A 442 11.76 -10.87 -25.96
C ASN A 442 11.64 -9.71 -26.94
N SER A 443 11.71 -8.47 -26.46
CA SER A 443 11.69 -7.24 -27.26
C SER A 443 12.94 -7.05 -28.15
N ASN A 444 13.60 -8.15 -28.55
CA ASN A 444 14.76 -8.19 -29.44
C ASN A 444 14.51 -9.20 -30.60
N SER A 445 13.38 -9.07 -31.29
CA SER A 445 13.19 -9.59 -32.65
C SER A 445 12.55 -8.53 -33.51
#